data_AF-A0A352B9V6-F1
#
_entry.id   AF-A0A352B9V6-F1
#
_cell.length_a   1.000
_cell.length_b   1.000
_cell.length_c   1.000
_cell.angle_alpha   90.00
_cell.angle_beta   90.00
_cell.angle_gamma   90.00
#
_symmetry.space_group_name_H-M   'P 1'
#
loop_
_entity.id
_entity.type
_entity.pdbx_description
1 polymer ?
#
loop_
_entity_poly.entity_id
_entity_poly.type
_entity_poly.pdbx_seq_one_letter_code
_entity_poly.pdbx_strand_id
1 'polypeptide(L)' 'MDKFSKEKRSDIMSQVRGKNTKSEETDRKYLFSKDFRYRKNDMRYPGTLDILLTKYRTAIFIDGCF' A
#
# COMPACT_ATOMS: atom_id res chain seq x y z
N MET A 1 -19.42 -3.55 -20.24
CA MET A 1 -19.06 -4.77 -20.99
C MET A 1 -17.62 -5.09 -20.65
N ASP A 2 -17.38 -6.10 -19.81
CA ASP A 2 -16.04 -6.50 -19.41
C ASP A 2 -15.21 -6.90 -20.64
N LYS A 3 -14.07 -6.25 -20.84
CA LYS A 3 -13.15 -6.52 -21.97
C LYS A 3 -12.44 -7.88 -21.86
N PHE A 4 -12.57 -8.57 -20.73
CA PHE A 4 -11.81 -9.77 -20.41
C PHE A 4 -12.75 -10.93 -20.05
N SER A 5 -12.41 -12.14 -20.53
CA SER A 5 -13.09 -13.39 -20.11
C SER A 5 -12.98 -13.57 -18.59
N LYS A 6 -13.96 -14.24 -17.96
CA LYS A 6 -14.01 -14.51 -16.51
C LYS A 6 -12.69 -15.05 -15.97
N GLU A 7 -12.07 -15.95 -16.73
CA GLU A 7 -10.80 -16.59 -16.40
C GLU A 7 -9.66 -15.56 -16.34
N LYS A 8 -9.55 -14.69 -17.35
CA LYS A 8 -8.57 -13.59 -17.39
C LYS A 8 -8.79 -12.58 -16.27
N ARG A 9 -10.03 -12.26 -15.92
CA ARG A 9 -10.35 -11.36 -14.80
C ARG A 9 -9.91 -11.99 -13.47
N SER A 10 -10.15 -13.29 -13.27
CA SER A 10 -9.70 -14.00 -12.06
C SER A 10 -8.18 -14.03 -11.94
N ASP A 11 -7.47 -14.22 -13.06
CA ASP A 11 -6.01 -14.20 -13.09
C ASP A 11 -5.45 -12.80 -12.74
N ILE A 12 -6.00 -11.75 -13.36
CA ILE A 12 -5.62 -10.36 -13.08
C ILE A 12 -5.86 -10.01 -11.60
N MET A 13 -7.03 -10.34 -11.05
CA MET A 13 -7.33 -10.08 -9.64
C MET A 13 -6.47 -10.91 -8.68
N SER A 14 -6.07 -12.13 -9.08
CA SER A 14 -5.13 -12.95 -8.30
C SER A 14 -3.69 -12.40 -8.32
N GLN A 15 -3.34 -11.61 -9.33
CA GLN A 15 -2.05 -10.92 -9.40
C GLN A 15 -2.02 -9.61 -8.61
N VAL A 16 -3.19 -9.05 -8.24
CA VAL A 16 -3.30 -7.91 -7.32
C VAL A 16 -2.97 -8.40 -5.90
N ARG A 17 -1.68 -8.39 -5.58
CA ARG A 17 -1.20 -8.64 -4.21
C ARG A 17 -1.62 -7.46 -3.33
N GLY A 18 -2.49 -7.71 -2.35
CA GLY A 18 -2.98 -6.69 -1.39
C GLY A 18 -1.93 -6.12 -0.43
N LYS A 19 -0.64 -6.38 -0.65
CA LYS A 19 0.49 -5.84 0.15
C LYS A 19 1.66 -5.54 -0.76
N ASN A 20 2.24 -4.34 -0.67
CA ASN A 20 3.27 -3.80 -1.59
C ASN A 20 2.72 -3.52 -3.00
N THR A 21 1.64 -2.75 -3.10
CA THR A 21 1.28 -2.17 -4.40
C THR A 21 2.38 -1.22 -4.88
N LYS A 22 2.45 -0.98 -6.19
CA LYS A 22 3.45 -0.04 -6.76
C LYS A 22 3.37 1.35 -6.12
N SER A 23 2.18 1.78 -5.72
CA SER A 23 1.95 3.04 -5.00
C SER A 23 2.70 3.02 -3.65
N GLU A 24 2.52 1.96 -2.86
CA GLU A 24 3.22 1.76 -1.59
C GLU A 24 4.74 1.79 -1.74
N GLU A 25 5.28 1.16 -2.80
CA GLU A 25 6.72 1.18 -3.06
C GLU A 25 7.24 2.58 -3.42
N THR A 26 6.46 3.34 -4.18
CA THR A 26 6.80 4.71 -4.58
C THR A 26 6.82 5.64 -3.37
N ASP A 27 5.79 5.56 -2.52
CA ASP A 27 5.70 6.36 -1.29
C ASP A 27 6.85 6.03 -0.32
N ARG A 28 7.20 4.75 -0.19
CA ARG A 28 8.36 4.32 0.60
C ARG A 28 9.67 4.90 0.08
N LYS A 29 9.90 4.87 -1.23
CA LYS A 29 11.10 5.46 -1.87
C LYS A 29 11.14 6.97 -1.66
N TYR A 30 9.99 7.63 -1.80
CA TYR A 30 9.87 9.07 -1.56
C TYR A 30 10.19 9.44 -0.11
N LEU A 31 9.57 8.76 0.86
CA LEU A 31 9.81 8.98 2.28
C LEU A 31 11.26 8.70 2.68
N PHE A 32 11.86 7.64 2.13
CA PHE A 32 13.26 7.32 2.36
C PHE A 32 14.19 8.39 1.78
N SER A 33 13.91 8.92 0.59
CA SER A 33 14.69 10.02 -0.01
C SER A 33 14.63 11.33 0.79
N LYS A 34 13.58 11.49 1.58
CA LYS A 34 13.32 12.68 2.41
C LYS A 34 13.81 12.50 3.87
N ASP A 35 14.59 11.45 4.14
CA ASP A 35 15.11 11.09 5.48
C ASP A 35 14.01 10.81 6.53
N PHE A 36 12.79 10.47 6.08
CA PHE A 36 11.73 10.11 7.00
C PHE A 36 11.91 8.67 7.48
N ARG A 37 12.14 8.51 8.79
CA ARG A 37 12.05 7.20 9.45
C ARG A 37 10.58 6.82 9.63
N TYR A 38 10.16 5.77 8.92
CA TYR A 38 8.82 5.21 9.00
C TYR A 38 8.83 3.77 9.53
N ARG A 39 7.71 3.33 10.10
CA ARG A 39 7.43 1.93 10.43
C ARG A 39 6.33 1.40 9.52
N LYS A 40 6.43 0.14 9.14
CA LYS A 40 5.42 -0.58 8.35
C LYS A 40 4.61 -1.50 9.25
N ASN A 41 3.32 -1.64 8.98
CA ASN A 41 2.46 -2.67 9.56
C ASN A 41 2.55 -2.73 11.11
N ASP A 42 2.40 -1.58 11.76
CA ASP A 42 2.46 -1.49 13.23
C ASP A 42 1.14 -2.01 13.82
N MET A 43 1.14 -3.28 14.25
CA MET A 43 -0.02 -3.97 14.82
C MET A 43 -0.53 -3.36 16.15
N ARG A 44 0.13 -2.34 16.69
CA ARG A 44 -0.35 -1.67 17.92
C ARG A 44 -1.58 -0.80 17.68
N TYR A 45 -1.88 -0.46 16.42
CA TYR A 45 -2.99 0.40 16.08
C TYR A 45 -4.06 -0.37 15.28
N PRO A 46 -5.36 -0.11 15.54
CA PRO A 46 -6.44 -0.74 14.80
C PRO A 46 -6.49 -0.19 13.37
N GLY A 47 -6.44 -1.07 12.39
CA GLY A 47 -6.30 -0.74 10.97
C GLY A 47 -4.93 -1.17 10.45
N THR A 48 -4.88 -1.80 9.28
CA THR A 48 -3.60 -2.16 8.65
C THR A 48 -2.95 -0.87 8.17
N LEU A 49 -2.13 -0.25 9.02
CA LEU A 49 -1.37 0.94 8.66
C LEU A 49 -0.23 0.57 7.73
N ASP A 50 -0.25 1.11 6.51
CA ASP A 50 0.86 0.95 5.57
C ASP A 50 2.13 1.61 6.10
N ILE A 51 2.04 2.89 6.48
CA ILE A 51 3.19 3.69 6.88
C ILE A 51 2.87 4.53 8.11
N LEU A 52 3.69 4.39 9.15
CA LEU A 52 3.61 5.17 10.39
C LEU A 52 4.87 6.03 10.56
N LEU A 53 4.69 7.34 10.68
CA LEU A 53 5.75 8.29 10.99
C LEU A 53 5.77 8.57 12.50
N THR A 54 6.55 7.78 13.26
CA THR A 54 6.58 7.87 14.73
C THR A 54 7.02 9.24 15.23
N LYS A 55 7.96 9.91 14.53
CA LYS A 55 8.45 11.25 14.90
C LYS A 55 7.35 12.32 14.80
N TYR A 56 6.46 12.19 13.83
CA TYR A 56 5.41 13.17 13.54
C TYR A 56 4.04 12.74 14.06
N ARG A 57 3.94 11.54 14.64
CA ARG A 57 2.67 10.91 15.07
C ARG A 57 1.63 10.89 13.95
N THR A 58 2.07 10.67 12.71
CA THR A 58 1.22 10.67 11.51
C THR A 58 1.09 9.27 10.96
N ALA A 59 -0.14 8.86 10.69
CA ALA A 59 -0.51 7.63 10.02
C ALA A 59 -0.83 7.93 8.55
N ILE A 60 -0.26 7.14 7.63
CA ILE A 60 -0.52 7.24 6.20
C ILE A 60 -1.14 5.92 5.75
N PHE A 61 -2.33 6.02 5.16
CA PHE A 61 -3.05 4.91 4.54
C PHE A 61 -2.95 5.06 3.03
N ILE A 62 -2.48 4.01 2.35
CA ILE A 62 -2.29 4.03 0.90
C ILE A 62 -3.42 3.19 0.31
N ASP A 63 -4.58 3.84 0.16
CA ASP A 63 -5.71 3.22 -0.53
C ASP A 63 -5.54 3.43 -2.04
N GLY A 64 -5.40 2.32 -2.77
CA GLY A 64 -5.33 2.36 -4.23
C GLY A 64 -6.73 2.58 -4.79
N CYS A 65 -7.00 3.78 -5.29
CA CYS A 65 -8.24 4.06 -6.01
C CYS A 65 -8.28 3.20 -7.30
N PHE A 66 -9.33 2.38 -7.44
CA PHE A 66 -9.54 1.42 -8.53
C PHE A 66 -10.28 2.05 -9.72
#